data_AF-K1T620-F1
#
_entry.id   AF-K1T620-F1
#
_cell.length_a   1.000
_cell.length_b   1.000
_cell.length_c   1.000
_cell.angle_alpha   90.00
_cell.angle_beta   90.00
_cell.angle_gamma   90.00
#
_symmetry.space_group_name_H-M   'P 1'
#
loop_
_entity.id
_entity.type
_entity.pdbx_description
1 polymer ?
#
loop_
_entity_poly.entity_id
_entity_poly.type
_entity_poly.pdbx_seq_one_letter_code
_entity_poly.pdbx_strand_id
1 'polypeptide(L)'
;TDARLLGTMGAVQTLVLDIVFTDGGRTQRTEVDLTEALADFNGDMTTAYRVTGTLETPVGMEEGKGEITGWETVEGGDASAEM
;
A
#
# COMPACT_ATOMS: atom_id res chain seq x y z
N THR A 1 -21.24 -11.96 -2.42
CA THR A 1 -20.32 -12.86 -1.72
C THR A 1 -19.22 -12.00 -1.17
N ASP A 2 -19.18 -11.80 0.15
CA ASP A 2 -18.15 -10.99 0.80
C ASP A 2 -16.82 -11.75 0.76
N ALA A 3 -15.81 -11.16 0.12
CA ALA A 3 -14.47 -11.70 0.12
C ALA A 3 -13.75 -11.19 1.37
N ARG A 4 -13.62 -12.03 2.41
CA ARG A 4 -12.68 -11.76 3.51
C ARG A 4 -11.32 -12.34 3.16
N LEU A 5 -10.29 -11.49 3.12
CA LEU A 5 -8.90 -11.95 3.09
C LEU A 5 -8.61 -12.71 4.40
N LEU A 6 -8.12 -13.95 4.30
CA LEU A 6 -7.83 -14.83 5.44
C LEU A 6 -6.36 -14.76 5.91
N GLY A 7 -5.54 -13.92 5.28
CA GLY A 7 -4.10 -13.79 5.56
C GLY A 7 -3.33 -13.30 4.34
N THR A 8 -2.01 -13.18 4.49
CA THR A 8 -1.08 -12.99 3.38
C THR A 8 -0.64 -14.35 2.84
N MET A 9 -0.43 -14.47 1.52
CA MET A 9 -0.02 -15.72 0.88
C MET A 9 1.35 -15.56 0.22
N GLY A 10 2.25 -16.52 0.44
CA GLY A 10 3.61 -16.48 -0.11
C GLY A 10 4.61 -15.79 0.83
N ALA A 11 5.90 -15.99 0.55
CA ALA A 11 7.00 -15.49 1.39
C ALA A 11 7.27 -14.00 1.23
N VAL A 12 6.76 -13.37 0.17
CA VAL A 12 6.97 -11.96 -0.14
C VAL A 12 5.63 -11.32 -0.46
N GLN A 13 5.36 -10.16 0.14
CA GLN A 13 4.19 -9.34 -0.17
C GLN A 13 4.65 -8.10 -0.94
N THR A 14 4.18 -7.91 -2.17
CA THR A 14 4.63 -6.81 -3.03
C THR A 14 3.47 -5.89 -3.39
N LEU A 15 3.62 -4.60 -3.09
CA LEU A 15 2.79 -3.56 -3.68
C LEU A 15 3.42 -3.11 -5.00
N VAL A 16 2.65 -3.17 -6.07
CA VAL A 16 2.99 -2.56 -7.36
C VAL A 16 2.11 -1.33 -7.53
N LEU A 17 2.73 -0.17 -7.68
CA LEU A 17 2.06 1.07 -8.02
C LEU A 17 2.44 1.50 -9.44
N ASP A 18 1.45 1.53 -10.33
CA ASP A 18 1.57 2.10 -11.67
C ASP A 18 0.91 3.50 -11.70
N ILE A 19 1.70 4.55 -11.95
CA ILE A 19 1.23 5.93 -12.10
C ILE A 19 1.23 6.27 -13.59
N VAL A 20 0.06 6.51 -14.16
CA VAL A 20 -0.11 6.89 -15.57
C VAL A 20 -0.24 8.40 -15.68
N PHE A 21 0.67 9.03 -16.43
CA PHE A 21 0.65 10.47 -16.65
C PHE A 21 -0.17 10.83 -17.91
N THR A 22 -1.03 11.84 -17.78
CA THR A 22 -1.96 12.27 -18.84
C THR A 22 -1.31 13.11 -19.94
N ASP A 23 -0.08 13.59 -19.74
CA ASP A 23 0.63 14.55 -20.58
C ASP A 23 1.54 13.90 -21.65
N GLY A 24 1.67 12.58 -21.66
CA GLY A 24 2.52 11.91 -22.65
C GLY A 24 2.40 10.39 -22.69
N GLY A 25 1.40 9.81 -22.01
CA GLY A 25 1.15 8.36 -22.01
C GLY A 25 2.24 7.53 -21.35
N ARG A 26 3.11 8.15 -20.56
CA ARG A 26 4.15 7.45 -19.79
C ARG A 26 3.55 6.85 -18.54
N THR A 27 4.00 5.66 -18.19
CA THR A 27 3.69 5.00 -16.92
C THR A 27 4.96 4.91 -16.10
N GLN A 28 4.89 5.36 -14.86
CA GLN A 28 5.89 5.04 -13.86
C GLN A 28 5.43 3.83 -13.06
N ARG A 29 6.32 2.85 -12.92
CA ARG A 29 6.12 1.68 -12.06
C ARG A 29 7.05 1.74 -10.85
N THR A 30 6.48 1.54 -9.67
CA THR A 30 7.21 1.38 -8.41
C THR A 30 6.78 0.07 -7.76
N GLU A 31 7.75 -0.72 -7.30
CA GLU A 31 7.53 -1.99 -6.62
C GLU A 31 8.08 -1.87 -5.20
N VAL A 32 7.26 -2.20 -4.20
CA VAL A 32 7.59 -2.08 -2.78
C VAL A 32 7.37 -3.42 -2.11
N ASP A 33 8.39 -3.89 -1.39
CA ASP A 33 8.27 -5.04 -0.50
C ASP A 33 7.57 -4.60 0.80
N LEU A 34 6.40 -5.18 1.06
CA LEU A 34 5.58 -4.96 2.25
C LEU A 34 5.62 -6.17 3.21
N THR A 35 6.55 -7.11 3.02
CA THR A 35 6.60 -8.34 3.82
C THR A 35 6.71 -8.06 5.31
N GLU A 36 7.61 -7.16 5.71
CA GLU A 36 7.73 -6.75 7.11
C GLU A 36 6.51 -5.96 7.59
N ALA A 37 6.02 -5.02 6.76
CA ALA A 37 4.87 -4.19 7.10
C ALA A 37 3.55 -4.96 7.20
N LEU A 38 3.47 -6.19 6.66
CA LEU A 38 2.31 -7.07 6.73
C LEU A 38 2.56 -8.33 7.57
N ALA A 39 3.69 -8.41 8.30
CA ALA A 39 4.06 -9.60 9.06
C ALA A 39 3.03 -9.96 10.14
N ASP A 40 2.42 -8.94 10.76
CA ASP A 40 1.41 -9.11 11.82
C ASP A 40 -0.03 -9.06 11.29
N PHE A 41 -0.23 -8.99 9.98
CA PHE A 41 -1.56 -9.03 9.39
C PHE A 41 -2.28 -10.31 9.81
N ASN A 42 -3.52 -10.17 10.30
CA ASN A 42 -4.34 -11.26 10.84
C ASN A 42 -3.85 -11.84 12.18
N GLY A 43 -2.85 -11.23 12.84
CA GLY A 43 -2.44 -11.58 14.21
C GLY A 43 -3.47 -11.18 15.26
N ASP A 44 -4.09 -10.00 15.10
CA ASP A 44 -5.31 -9.59 15.79
C ASP A 44 -6.41 -9.37 14.75
N MET A 45 -7.45 -10.20 14.80
CA MET A 45 -8.58 -10.16 13.87
C MET A 45 -9.71 -9.23 14.34
N THR A 46 -9.57 -8.62 15.52
CA THR A 46 -10.57 -7.73 16.13
C THR A 46 -10.29 -6.25 15.84
N THR A 47 -9.04 -5.92 15.52
CA THR A 47 -8.59 -4.56 15.20
C THR A 47 -8.29 -4.43 13.70
N ALA A 48 -8.68 -3.32 13.09
CA ALA A 48 -8.36 -3.05 11.70
C ALA A 48 -6.84 -2.80 11.53
N TYR A 49 -6.18 -3.59 10.68
CA TYR A 49 -4.77 -3.42 10.38
C TYR A 49 -4.57 -2.42 9.23
N ARG A 50 -3.93 -1.28 9.49
CA ARG A 50 -3.72 -0.22 8.50
C ARG A 50 -2.25 0.12 8.32
N VAL A 51 -1.80 0.06 7.07
CA VAL A 51 -0.45 0.44 6.64
C VAL A 51 -0.56 1.68 5.76
N THR A 52 0.18 2.74 6.11
CA THR A 52 0.24 3.98 5.33
C THR A 52 1.65 4.22 4.83
N GLY A 53 1.79 4.79 3.63
CA GLY A 53 3.06 5.20 3.06
C GLY A 53 2.92 6.54 2.34
N THR A 54 4.02 7.27 2.24
CA THR A 54 4.09 8.59 1.61
C THR A 54 4.59 8.44 0.18
N LEU A 55 3.72 8.73 -0.79
CA LEU A 55 4.10 8.78 -2.19
C LEU A 55 4.71 10.14 -2.53
N GLU A 56 6.02 10.15 -2.77
CA GLU A 56 6.77 11.31 -3.26
C GLU A 56 6.71 11.32 -4.79
N THR A 57 5.86 12.18 -5.36
CA THR A 57 5.77 12.34 -6.83
C THR A 57 6.83 13.34 -7.33
N PRO A 58 7.51 13.10 -8.47
CA PRO A 58 8.53 14.02 -8.98
C PRO A 58 7.94 15.39 -9.32
N VAL A 59 8.65 16.46 -8.95
CA VAL A 59 8.33 17.83 -9.37
C VAL A 59 9.21 18.19 -10.57
N GLY A 60 8.64 18.19 -11.78
CA GLY A 60 9.39 18.45 -13.02
C GLY A 60 9.86 17.17 -13.70
N MET A 61 9.52 17.06 -14.98
CA MET A 61 9.30 15.79 -15.68
C MET A 61 10.50 15.24 -16.46
N GLU A 62 11.68 15.84 -16.31
CA GLU A 62 12.83 15.54 -17.17
C GLU A 62 13.55 14.23 -16.80
N GLU A 63 13.54 13.80 -15.53
CA GLU A 63 14.28 12.58 -15.13
C GLU A 63 13.83 11.89 -13.80
N GLY A 64 12.78 12.35 -13.14
CA GLY A 64 12.41 11.85 -11.81
C GLY A 64 11.54 10.58 -11.82
N LYS A 65 11.89 9.61 -10.96
CA LYS A 65 10.99 8.51 -10.53
C LYS A 65 10.44 8.87 -9.16
N GLY A 66 9.11 8.86 -8.98
CA GLY A 66 8.47 8.94 -7.69
C GLY A 66 8.72 7.71 -6.81
N GLU A 67 8.88 7.91 -5.51
CA GLU A 67 9.21 6.86 -4.55
C GLU A 67 8.12 6.82 -3.48
N ILE A 68 7.79 5.63 -2.96
CA ILE A 68 6.95 5.55 -1.76
C ILE A 68 7.85 5.27 -0.57
N THR A 69 7.81 6.14 0.43
CA THR A 69 8.65 6.08 1.63
C THR A 69 7.79 6.16 2.89
N GLY A 70 8.41 5.99 4.07
CA GLY A 70 7.75 6.26 5.35
C GLY A 70 6.60 5.31 5.68
N TRP A 71 6.75 4.02 5.38
CA TRP A 71 5.76 3.02 5.75
C TRP A 71 5.62 2.90 7.26
N GLU A 72 4.42 3.14 7.77
CA GLU A 72 4.10 2.99 9.19
C GLU A 72 2.74 2.29 9.39
N THR A 73 2.67 1.48 10.44
CA THR A 73 1.42 0.94 10.93
C THR A 73 0.73 2.02 11.74
N VAL A 74 -0.52 2.33 11.38
CA VAL A 74 -1.32 3.34 12.09
C VAL A 74 -2.48 2.68 12.81
N GLU A 75 -2.80 3.18 14.00
CA GLU A 75 -3.97 2.76 14.76
C GLU A 75 -5.24 3.02 13.92
N GLY A 76 -5.93 1.95 13.54
CA GLY A 76 -7.22 2.03 12.86
C GLY A 76 -8.31 2.31 13.89
N GLY A 77 -8.83 3.54 13.93
CA GLY A 77 -10.03 3.84 14.72
C GLY A 77 -11.23 3.04 14.23
N ASP A 78 -12.05 2.55 15.17
CA ASP A 78 -13.24 1.73 14.94
C ASP A 78 -14.05 2.21 13.73
N ALA A 79 -14.00 1.47 12.63
CA ALA A 79 -14.98 1.60 11.57
C ALA A 79 -16.25 0.91 12.07
N SER A 80 -17.14 1.67 12.71
CA SER A 80 -18.48 1.17 13.02
C SER A 80 -19.17 0.80 11.70
N ALA A 81 -19.28 -0.49 11.43
CA ALA A 81 -20.20 -1.00 10.42
C ALA A 81 -21.59 -0.99 11.05
N GLU A 82 -22.36 0.08 10.79
CA GLU A 82 -23.78 0.11 11.14
C GLU A 82 -24.51 -0.90 10.23
N MET A 83 -25.15 -1.89 10.85
CA MET A 83 -25.89 -2.98 10.16
C MET A 83 -27.28 -2.54 9.71
#